data_AF-A0A7W8YPB4-F1
#
_entry.id   AF-A0A7W8YPB4-F1
#
_cell.length_a   1.000
_cell.length_b   1.000
_cell.length_c   1.000
_cell.angle_alpha   90.00
_cell.angle_beta   90.00
_cell.angle_gamma   90.00
#
_symmetry.space_group_name_H-M   'P 1'
#
loop_
_entity.id
_entity.type
_entity.pdbx_description
1 polymer ?
#
loop_
_entity_poly.entity_id
_entity_poly.type
_entity_poly.pdbx_seq_one_letter_code
_entity_poly.pdbx_strand_id
1 'polypeptide(L)' 'MKNNKLSELTIIELNKQKNTIKNILIAAAVLIVVLCGIILYPSDKSQNIKFLTILPCFLLGILPAAIRWSQLNTELKSRQ' A
#
# COMPACT_ATOMS: atom_id res chain seq x y z
N MET A 1 24.93 12.82 2.78
CA MET A 1 23.68 12.13 3.20
C MET A 1 22.51 12.92 2.65
N LYS A 2 21.63 12.28 1.87
CA LYS A 2 20.51 12.92 1.16
C LYS A 2 19.55 13.54 2.20
N ASN A 3 19.25 14.85 2.10
CA ASN A 3 18.37 15.60 3.00
C ASN A 3 17.15 14.77 3.42
N ASN A 4 17.20 14.22 4.63
CA ASN A 4 16.15 13.36 5.13
C ASN A 4 15.06 14.26 5.70
N LYS A 5 14.12 14.70 4.85
CA LYS A 5 12.94 15.50 5.29
C LYS A 5 12.15 14.84 6.41
N LEU A 6 12.26 13.51 6.59
CA LEU A 6 11.67 12.81 7.74
C LEU A 6 12.40 13.10 9.05
N SER A 7 13.69 13.42 8.99
CA SER A 7 14.51 13.77 10.15
C SER A 7 13.99 15.03 10.85
N GLU A 8 13.39 15.95 10.08
CA GLU A 8 12.82 17.20 10.56
C GLU A 8 11.45 17.04 11.22
N LEU A 9 10.75 15.92 11.00
CA LEU A 9 9.44 15.67 11.59
C LEU A 9 9.56 15.19 13.05
N THR A 10 8.57 15.55 13.85
CA THR A 10 8.41 15.04 15.22
C THR A 10 7.89 13.60 15.22
N ILE A 11 8.13 12.85 16.30
CA ILE A 11 7.65 11.46 16.45
C ILE A 11 6.12 11.36 16.26
N ILE A 12 5.39 12.39 16.70
CA ILE A 12 3.93 12.49 16.57
C ILE A 12 3.53 12.56 15.09
N GLU A 13 4.22 13.38 14.29
CA GLU A 13 3.96 13.53 12.86
C GLU A 13 4.37 12.29 12.06
N LEU A 14 5.49 11.65 12.42
CA LEU A 14 5.89 10.37 11.83
C LEU A 14 4.84 9.29 12.08
N ASN A 15 4.34 9.17 13.30
CA ASN A 15 3.29 8.21 13.62
C ASN A 15 1.97 8.55 12.91
N LYS A 16 1.62 9.82 12.78
CA LYS A 16 0.45 10.25 12.01
C LYS A 16 0.57 9.84 10.54
N GLN A 17 1.70 10.10 9.90
CA GLN A 17 1.94 9.69 8.51
C GLN A 17 1.92 8.17 8.35
N LYS A 18 2.54 7.44 9.28
CA LYS A 18 2.50 5.97 9.30
C LYS A 18 1.05 5.48 9.37
N ASN A 19 0.24 6.01 10.28
CA ASN A 19 -1.15 5.57 10.41
C ASN A 19 -2.00 5.91 9.17
N THR A 20 -1.77 7.05 8.53
CA THR A 20 -2.44 7.40 7.26
C THR A 20 -2.12 6.38 6.17
N ILE A 21 -0.84 6.05 5.97
CA ILE A 21 -0.44 5.06 4.95
C ILE A 21 -1.01 3.67 5.30
N LYS A 22 -1.10 3.33 6.59
CA LYS A 22 -1.70 2.07 7.07
C LYS A 22 -3.15 1.98 6.62
N ASN A 23 -3.91 3.04 6.86
CA ASN A 23 -5.33 3.09 6.53
C ASN A 23 -5.56 3.02 5.02
N ILE A 24 -4.72 3.70 4.24
CA ILE A 24 -4.77 3.63 2.77
C ILE A 24 -4.48 2.21 2.28
N LEU A 25 -3.46 1.53 2.83
CA LEU A 25 -3.14 0.15 2.49
C LEU A 25 -4.28 -0.81 2.85
N ILE A 26 -4.92 -0.62 4.00
CA ILE A 26 -6.08 -1.42 4.41
C ILE A 26 -7.26 -1.18 3.45
N ALA A 27 -7.56 0.08 3.13
CA ALA A 27 -8.63 0.39 2.17
C ALA A 27 -8.37 -0.22 0.79
N ALA A 28 -7.11 -0.15 0.31
CA ALA A 28 -6.71 -0.79 -0.94
C ALA A 28 -6.85 -2.32 -0.88
N ALA A 29 -6.48 -2.95 0.24
CA ALA A 29 -6.63 -4.40 0.43
C ALA A 29 -8.10 -4.82 0.41
N VAL A 30 -8.99 -4.07 1.07
CA VAL A 30 -10.45 -4.33 1.04
C VAL A 30 -10.98 -4.24 -0.37
N LEU A 31 -10.61 -3.20 -1.13
CA LEU A 31 -11.02 -3.06 -2.54
C LEU A 31 -10.56 -4.25 -3.39
N ILE A 32 -9.32 -4.72 -3.19
CA ILE A 32 -8.81 -5.89 -3.90
C ILE A 32 -9.63 -7.15 -3.58
N VAL A 33 -9.98 -7.39 -2.32
CA VAL A 33 -10.81 -8.53 -1.92
C VAL A 33 -12.19 -8.45 -2.57
N VAL A 34 -12.81 -7.27 -2.58
CA VAL A 34 -14.11 -7.04 -3.24
C VAL A 34 -14.00 -7.31 -4.74
N LEU A 35 -12.98 -6.76 -5.41
CA LEU A 35 -12.73 -7.03 -6.83
C LEU A 35 -12.52 -8.52 -7.09
N CYS A 36 -11.72 -9.22 -6.29
CA CYS A 36 -11.51 -10.67 -6.41
C CYS A 36 -12.82 -11.45 -6.25
N GLY A 37 -13.69 -11.06 -5.31
CA GLY A 37 -15.02 -11.67 -5.16
C GLY A 37 -15.89 -11.50 -6.41
N ILE A 38 -15.86 -10.31 -7.03
CA ILE A 38 -16.58 -10.02 -8.28
C ILE A 38 -15.99 -10.84 -9.44
N ILE A 39 -14.66 -11.01 -9.49
CA ILE A 39 -13.95 -11.76 -10.53
C ILE A 39 -14.20 -13.27 -10.43
N LEU A 40 -14.44 -13.81 -9.24
CA LEU A 40 -14.74 -15.24 -9.05
C LEU A 40 -16.21 -15.60 -9.31
N TYR A 41 -17.11 -14.60 -9.34
CA TYR A 41 -18.54 -14.79 -9.58
C TYR A 41 -19.01 -15.02 -11.03
N PRO A 42 -18.30 -14.63 -12.13
CA PRO A 42 -18.86 -14.71 -13.46
C PRO A 42 -18.86 -16.16 -13.97
N SER A 43 -20.02 -16.61 -14.45
CA SER A 43 -20.21 -17.92 -15.08
C SER A 43 -19.52 -18.08 -16.44
N ASP A 44 -18.84 -17.05 -16.94
CA ASP A 44 -18.27 -17.00 -18.29
C ASP A 44 -16.72 -17.01 -18.26
N LYS A 45 -16.12 -18.11 -18.71
CA LYS A 45 -14.66 -18.38 -18.62
C LYS A 45 -13.79 -17.34 -19.34
N SER A 46 -14.35 -16.61 -20.30
CA SER A 46 -13.64 -15.62 -21.13
C SER A 46 -13.23 -14.36 -20.35
N GLN A 47 -13.99 -13.96 -19.32
CA GLN A 47 -13.69 -12.73 -18.56
C GLN A 47 -12.55 -12.91 -17.54
N ASN A 48 -12.37 -14.12 -17.00
CA ASN A 48 -11.39 -14.41 -15.94
C ASN A 48 -9.94 -14.09 -16.35
N ILE A 49 -9.58 -14.30 -17.62
CA ILE A 49 -8.21 -14.09 -18.12
C ILE A 49 -7.85 -12.59 -18.14
N LYS A 50 -8.81 -11.71 -18.43
CA LYS A 50 -8.61 -10.25 -18.48
C LYS A 50 -8.35 -9.66 -17.09
N PHE A 51 -8.91 -10.26 -16.04
CA PHE A 51 -8.70 -9.78 -14.68
C PHE A 51 -7.36 -10.24 -14.09
N LEU A 52 -6.89 -11.44 -14.48
CA LEU A 52 -5.57 -11.94 -14.06
C LEU A 52 -4.43 -11.03 -14.56
N THR A 53 -4.60 -10.41 -15.74
CA THR A 53 -3.63 -9.44 -16.28
C THR A 53 -3.54 -8.12 -15.51
N ILE A 54 -4.53 -7.77 -14.69
CA ILE A 54 -4.54 -6.50 -13.93
C ILE A 54 -3.80 -6.65 -12.58
N LEU A 55 -3.67 -7.88 -12.07
CA LEU A 55 -2.99 -8.18 -10.80
C LEU A 55 -1.57 -7.58 -10.67
N PRO A 56 -0.67 -7.67 -11.66
CA PRO A 56 0.65 -7.04 -11.56
C PRO A 56 0.60 -5.50 -11.48
N CYS A 57 -0.43 -4.86 -12.05
CA CYS A 57 -0.63 -3.42 -11.96
C CYS A 57 -0.93 -2.99 -10.51
N PHE A 58 -1.74 -3.77 -9.80
CA PHE A 58 -2.01 -3.53 -8.38
C PHE A 58 -0.75 -3.65 -7.50
N LEU A 59 0.10 -4.64 -7.76
CA LEU A 59 1.37 -4.79 -7.03
C LEU A 59 2.28 -3.59 -7.24
N LEU A 60 2.39 -3.09 -8.48
CA LEU A 60 3.19 -1.90 -8.78
C LEU A 60 2.61 -0.62 -8.14
N GLY A 61 1.29 -0.50 -8.06
CA GLY A 61 0.62 0.62 -7.39
C GLY A 61 0.85 0.70 -5.88
N ILE A 62 1.09 -0.44 -5.22
CA ILE A 62 1.36 -0.50 -3.76
C ILE A 62 2.83 -0.15 -3.45
N LEU A 63 3.74 -0.28 -4.42
CA LEU A 63 5.18 -0.11 -4.24
C LEU A 63 5.57 1.24 -3.59
N PRO A 64 5.04 2.40 -4.02
CA PRO A 64 5.39 3.69 -3.43
C PRO A 64 4.96 3.78 -1.95
N ALA A 65 3.78 3.24 -1.62
CA ALA A 65 3.27 3.18 -0.26
C ALA A 65 4.13 2.26 0.62
N ALA A 66 4.56 1.11 0.09
CA ALA A 66 5.44 0.18 0.79
C ALA A 66 6.84 0.78 1.04
N ILE A 67 7.42 1.46 0.06
CA ILE A 67 8.71 2.17 0.20
C ILE A 67 8.59 3.25 1.27
N ARG A 68 7.54 4.08 1.21
CA ARG A 68 7.31 5.16 2.18
C ARG A 68 7.07 4.61 3.59
N TRP A 69 6.34 3.51 3.71
CA TRP A 69 6.15 2.79 4.98
C TRP A 69 7.48 2.32 5.57
N SER A 70 8.34 1.70 4.75
CA SER A 70 9.66 1.23 5.16
C SER A 70 10.54 2.38 5.67
N GLN A 71 10.56 3.51 4.96
CA GLN A 71 11.30 4.71 5.38
C GLN A 71 10.83 5.25 6.73
N LEU A 72 9.51 5.39 6.92
CA LEU A 72 8.93 5.84 8.19
C LEU A 72 9.23 4.87 9.33
N ASN A 73 9.21 3.57 9.06
CA ASN A 73 9.47 2.55 10.07
C ASN A 73 10.95 2.52 10.48
N THR A 74 11.87 2.67 9.53
CA THR A 74 13.31 2.78 9.81
C THR A 74 13.63 4.03 10.63
N GLU A 75 13.02 5.16 10.29
CA GLU A 75 13.21 6.43 11.02
C GLU A 75 12.56 6.40 12.42
N LEU A 76 11.42 5.73 12.60
CA LEU A 76 10.85 5.54 13.93
C LEU A 76 11.70 4.59 14.79
N LYS A 77 12.25 3.54 14.19
CA LYS A 77 13.13 2.59 14.89
C LYS A 77 14.47 3.20 15.28
N SER A 78 15.02 4.14 14.50
CA SER A 78 16.27 4.81 14.86
C SER A 78 16.12 5.80 16.03
N ARG A 79 14.88 6.13 16.42
CA ARG A 79 14.54 7.06 17.50
C ARG A 79 13.99 6.38 18.76
N GLN A 80 13.78 5.06 18.71
CA GLN A 80 13.49 4.22 19.88
C GLN A 80 14.78 3.65 20.44
#